data_AF-A0A1W6ZJ92-F1
#
_entry.id   AF-A0A1W6ZJ92-F1
#
_cell.length_a   1.000
_cell.length_b   1.000
_cell.length_c   1.000
_cell.angle_alpha   90.00
_cell.angle_beta   90.00
_cell.angle_gamma   90.00
#
_symmetry.space_group_name_H-M   'P 1'
#
loop_
_entity.id
_entity.type
_entity.pdbx_description
1 polymer ?
#
loop_
_entity_poly.entity_id
_entity_poly.type
_entity_poly.pdbx_seq_one_letter_code
_entity_poly.pdbx_strand_id
1 'polypeptide(L)'
;MLDLMRAEARVTAAQRLGRAQDWLAPPAAQPQGRPGAPYGPGGAAEQDRVDLVAIYGVGLALHADVSVNGAVWRYRQGRHWPIGASGQAGEPRYALVAIDLPCVRLRRDDAVRTACLHTEARHD
;
A
#
# COMPACT_ATOMS: atom_id res chain seq x y z
N MET A 1 -21.15 13.19 -37.16
CA MET A 1 -21.55 12.94 -35.75
C MET A 1 -20.81 11.75 -35.13
N LEU A 2 -20.72 10.59 -35.81
CA LEU A 2 -20.02 9.41 -35.29
C LEU A 2 -18.51 9.65 -35.05
N ASP A 3 -17.84 10.41 -35.92
CA ASP A 3 -16.43 10.75 -35.78
C ASP A 3 -16.14 11.66 -34.59
N LEU A 4 -17.08 12.54 -34.24
CA LEU A 4 -16.97 13.41 -33.07
C LEU A 4 -16.97 12.58 -31.79
N MET A 5 -17.91 11.65 -31.65
CA MET A 5 -17.97 10.73 -30.51
C MET A 5 -16.71 9.87 -30.38
N ARG A 6 -16.14 9.42 -31.52
CA ARG A 6 -14.91 8.64 -31.53
C ARG A 6 -13.68 9.45 -31.13
N ALA A 7 -13.65 10.74 -31.50
CA ALA A 7 -12.59 11.65 -31.10
C ALA A 7 -12.63 11.92 -29.58
N GLU A 8 -13.82 12.19 -29.03
CA GLU A 8 -13.98 12.43 -27.58
C GLU A 8 -13.64 11.20 -26.73
N ALA A 9 -14.01 10.00 -27.19
CA ALA A 9 -13.65 8.75 -26.52
C ALA A 9 -12.12 8.55 -26.44
N ARG A 10 -11.39 8.89 -27.51
CA ARG A 10 -9.91 8.78 -27.54
C ARG A 10 -9.25 9.79 -26.60
N VAL A 11 -9.73 11.03 -26.57
CA VAL A 11 -9.21 12.07 -25.66
C VAL A 11 -9.44 11.66 -24.21
N THR A 12 -10.64 11.18 -23.88
CA THR A 12 -10.97 10.72 -22.53
C THR A 12 -10.12 9.53 -22.10
N ALA A 13 -9.89 8.57 -23.01
CA ALA A 13 -9.01 7.43 -22.75
C ALA A 13 -7.55 7.87 -22.49
N ALA A 14 -7.04 8.79 -23.32
CA ALA A 14 -5.69 9.34 -23.16
C ALA A 14 -5.53 10.07 -21.82
N GLN A 15 -6.51 10.89 -21.42
CA GLN A 15 -6.49 11.60 -20.14
C GLN A 15 -6.52 10.64 -18.93
N ARG A 16 -7.32 9.56 -19.00
CA ARG A 16 -7.37 8.55 -17.94
C ARG A 16 -6.05 7.79 -17.81
N LEU A 17 -5.40 7.48 -18.94
CA LEU A 17 -4.09 6.83 -18.96
C LEU A 17 -2.99 7.74 -18.43
N GLY A 18 -2.98 9.03 -18.80
CA GLY A 18 -2.02 10.00 -18.28
C GLY A 18 -2.08 10.12 -16.76
N ARG A 19 -3.28 10.31 -16.20
CA ARG A 19 -3.47 10.32 -14.74
C ARG A 19 -3.00 9.03 -14.09
N ALA A 20 -3.22 7.86 -14.70
CA ALA A 20 -2.75 6.59 -14.15
C ALA A 20 -1.22 6.45 -14.19
N GLN A 21 -0.55 7.01 -15.21
CA GLN A 21 0.91 7.03 -15.31
C GLN A 21 1.54 7.89 -14.21
N ASP A 22 0.89 8.98 -13.80
CA ASP A 22 1.35 9.81 -12.68
C ASP A 22 1.49 9.01 -11.37
N TRP A 23 0.63 8.00 -11.15
CA TRP A 23 0.72 7.10 -9.99
C TRP A 23 1.76 5.99 -10.14
N LEU A 24 2.12 5.63 -11.38
CA LEU A 24 3.10 4.58 -11.68
C LEU A 24 4.51 5.14 -11.86
N ALA A 25 4.64 6.47 -11.96
CA ALA A 25 5.92 7.13 -12.00
C ALA A 25 6.72 6.73 -10.74
N PRO A 26 7.93 6.14 -10.90
CA PRO A 26 8.76 5.85 -9.74
C PRO A 26 9.02 7.16 -8.99
N PRO A 27 8.93 7.17 -7.65
CA PRO A 27 9.24 8.37 -6.89
C PRO A 27 10.65 8.79 -7.25
N ALA A 28 10.82 10.07 -7.65
CA ALA A 28 12.14 10.65 -7.80
C ALA A 28 12.93 10.35 -6.51
N ALA A 29 14.13 9.78 -6.65
CA ALA A 29 14.94 9.33 -5.54
C ALA A 29 15.12 10.50 -4.55
N GLN A 30 14.37 10.48 -3.45
CA GLN A 30 14.52 11.44 -2.38
C GLN A 30 15.85 11.15 -1.69
N PRO A 31 16.69 12.17 -1.41
CA PRO A 31 17.86 11.97 -0.56
C PRO A 31 17.39 11.43 0.78
N GLN A 32 18.00 10.32 1.21
CA GLN A 32 17.67 9.59 2.43
C GLN A 32 17.69 10.54 3.64
N GLY A 33 16.50 10.98 4.04
CA GLY A 33 16.28 11.78 5.23
C GLY A 33 16.40 10.90 6.47
N ARG A 34 17.41 11.22 7.28
CA ARG A 34 17.77 10.74 8.63
C ARG A 34 16.73 9.89 9.39
N PRO A 35 17.17 8.84 10.11
CA PRO A 35 16.31 8.06 11.00
C PRO A 35 15.74 8.92 12.13
N GLY A 36 14.41 9.05 12.17
CA GLY A 36 13.67 9.56 13.33
C GLY A 36 13.87 8.63 14.54
N ALA A 37 14.07 9.23 15.71
CA ALA A 37 14.49 8.57 16.93
C ALA A 37 13.51 7.47 17.43
N PRO A 38 14.03 6.41 18.08
CA PRO A 38 13.21 5.33 18.64
C PRO A 38 12.49 5.79 19.90
N TYR A 39 11.17 5.57 19.97
CA TYR A 39 10.42 5.69 21.22
C TYR A 39 10.10 4.31 21.79
N GLY A 40 10.68 4.00 22.94
CA GLY A 40 10.28 2.91 23.84
C GLY A 40 11.35 1.84 24.11
N PRO A 41 11.87 1.71 25.34
CA PRO A 41 12.72 0.59 25.72
C PRO A 41 11.88 -0.61 26.19
N GLY A 42 12.09 -1.78 25.60
CA GLY A 42 11.49 -3.03 26.05
C GLY A 42 11.86 -4.19 25.13
N GLY A 43 12.95 -4.90 25.43
CA GLY A 43 13.40 -6.05 24.65
C GLY A 43 12.48 -7.26 24.77
N ALA A 44 12.16 -7.91 23.64
CA ALA A 44 11.77 -9.31 23.50
C ALA A 44 11.42 -9.61 22.03
N ALA A 45 12.21 -10.49 21.38
CA ALA A 45 12.14 -10.92 19.98
C ALA A 45 12.20 -9.77 18.94
N GLU A 46 12.86 -10.00 17.81
CA GLU A 46 12.93 -9.01 16.73
C GLU A 46 11.51 -8.78 16.17
N GLN A 47 10.82 -7.77 16.68
CA GLN A 47 9.45 -7.45 16.26
C GLN A 47 9.53 -6.90 14.83
N ASP A 48 8.84 -7.54 13.89
CA ASP A 48 8.80 -7.03 12.53
C ASP A 48 8.32 -5.57 12.53
N ARG A 49 8.99 -4.71 11.77
CA ARG A 49 8.53 -3.36 11.48
C ARG A 49 7.45 -3.45 10.41
N VAL A 50 6.24 -3.01 10.75
CA VAL A 50 5.06 -3.09 9.88
C VAL A 50 4.50 -1.70 9.68
N ASP A 51 4.66 -1.17 8.47
CA ASP A 51 4.23 0.18 8.10
C ASP A 51 3.17 0.10 6.99
N LEU A 52 2.09 0.87 7.13
CA LEU A 52 1.07 0.98 6.09
C LEU A 52 1.47 2.08 5.11
N VAL A 53 1.69 1.69 3.84
CA VAL A 53 2.19 2.61 2.80
C VAL A 53 1.02 3.29 2.09
N ALA A 54 -0.02 2.53 1.75
CA ALA A 54 -1.18 3.06 1.04
C ALA A 54 -2.44 2.24 1.30
N ILE A 55 -3.60 2.90 1.24
CA ILE A 55 -4.90 2.27 1.03
C ILE A 55 -5.55 2.93 -0.20
N TYR A 56 -6.06 2.12 -1.13
CA TYR A 56 -6.68 2.60 -2.36
C TYR A 56 -7.77 1.65 -2.85
N GLY A 57 -8.70 2.16 -3.65
CA GLY A 57 -9.76 1.38 -4.27
C GLY A 57 -9.41 0.92 -5.67
N VAL A 58 -9.72 -0.34 -6.00
CA VAL A 58 -9.69 -0.87 -7.37
C VAL A 58 -11.03 -1.55 -7.65
N GLY A 59 -11.83 -0.96 -8.54
CA GLY A 59 -13.21 -1.38 -8.74
C GLY A 59 -14.03 -1.21 -7.45
N LEU A 60 -14.62 -2.31 -6.97
CA LEU A 60 -15.44 -2.33 -5.74
C LEU A 60 -14.67 -2.90 -4.52
N ALA A 61 -13.36 -3.07 -4.61
CA ALA A 61 -12.55 -3.63 -3.52
C ALA A 61 -11.49 -2.65 -3.04
N LEU A 62 -11.26 -2.64 -1.72
CA LEU A 62 -10.11 -1.96 -1.13
C LEU A 62 -8.85 -2.81 -1.24
N HIS A 63 -7.74 -2.12 -1.47
CA HIS A 63 -6.39 -2.65 -1.49
C HIS A 63 -5.53 -1.86 -0.51
N ALA A 64 -4.52 -2.53 0.03
CA ALA A 64 -3.54 -1.91 0.90
C ALA A 64 -2.14 -2.41 0.56
N ASP A 65 -1.19 -1.49 0.42
CA ASP A 65 0.22 -1.83 0.29
C ASP A 65 0.87 -1.65 1.68
N VAL A 66 1.46 -2.73 2.19
CA VAL A 66 2.03 -2.80 3.56
C VAL A 66 3.50 -3.18 3.44
N SER A 67 4.38 -2.38 4.06
CA SER A 67 5.80 -2.70 4.20
C SER A 67 6.01 -3.55 5.46
N VAL A 68 6.64 -4.71 5.30
CA VAL A 68 7.07 -5.57 6.40
C VAL A 68 8.58 -5.71 6.28
N ASN A 69 9.32 -5.14 7.23
CA ASN A 69 10.79 -5.11 7.22
C ASN A 69 11.38 -4.59 5.88
N GLY A 70 10.70 -3.64 5.23
CA GLY A 70 11.10 -3.05 3.95
C GLY A 70 10.60 -3.78 2.70
N ALA A 71 10.04 -5.00 2.83
CA ALA A 71 9.38 -5.69 1.72
C ALA A 71 7.91 -5.28 1.63
N VAL A 72 7.48 -4.81 0.45
CA VAL A 72 6.11 -4.34 0.24
C VAL A 72 5.22 -5.48 -0.25
N TRP A 73 4.17 -5.73 0.51
CA TRP A 73 3.14 -6.73 0.22
C TRP A 73 1.81 -6.05 -0.08
N ARG A 74 1.16 -6.49 -1.16
CA ARG A 74 -0.14 -5.97 -1.57
C ARG A 74 -1.27 -6.85 -1.08
N TYR A 75 -2.16 -6.30 -0.28
CA TYR A 75 -3.35 -6.97 0.22
C TYR A 75 -4.61 -6.46 -0.47
N ARG A 76 -5.64 -7.32 -0.51
CA ARG A 76 -6.97 -6.99 -1.04
C ARG A 76 -8.01 -7.42 -0.02
N GLN A 77 -8.99 -6.55 0.22
CA GLN A 77 -10.12 -6.84 1.11
C GLN A 77 -10.80 -8.17 0.74
N GLY A 78 -11.08 -8.98 1.75
CA GLY A 78 -11.67 -10.31 1.60
C GLY A 78 -10.68 -11.40 1.16
N ARG A 79 -9.39 -11.11 1.02
CA ARG A 79 -8.35 -12.11 0.78
C ARG A 79 -7.34 -12.12 1.92
N HIS A 80 -7.15 -13.29 2.54
CA HIS A 80 -6.25 -13.43 3.68
C HIS A 80 -4.77 -13.21 3.31
N TRP A 81 -4.28 -13.79 2.23
CA TRP A 81 -2.86 -13.66 1.84
C TRP A 81 -2.63 -12.49 0.87
N PRO A 82 -1.41 -11.93 0.80
CA PRO A 82 -1.09 -10.87 -0.16
C PRO A 82 -1.08 -11.39 -1.59
N ILE A 83 -1.46 -10.52 -2.54
CA ILE A 83 -1.50 -10.80 -3.97
C ILE A 83 -0.09 -11.19 -4.44
N GLY A 84 0.02 -12.25 -5.23
CA GLY A 84 1.32 -12.68 -5.77
C GLY A 84 2.24 -13.41 -4.78
N ALA A 85 1.77 -13.71 -3.57
CA ALA A 85 2.55 -14.43 -2.56
C ALA A 85 3.05 -15.83 -2.97
N SER A 86 2.59 -16.35 -4.11
CA SER A 86 3.07 -17.60 -4.71
C SER A 86 4.36 -17.44 -5.54
N GLY A 87 5.05 -16.28 -5.49
CA GLY A 87 6.23 -16.06 -6.34
C GLY A 87 7.24 -14.98 -5.91
N GLN A 88 7.14 -14.43 -4.69
CA GLN A 88 8.18 -13.56 -4.12
C GLN A 88 9.07 -14.35 -3.16
N ALA A 89 10.34 -13.97 -3.06
CA ALA A 89 11.31 -14.58 -2.15
C ALA A 89 10.87 -14.36 -0.69
N GLY A 90 10.22 -15.37 -0.11
CA GLY A 90 9.76 -15.39 1.29
C GLY A 90 8.27 -15.68 1.41
N GLU A 91 7.90 -16.53 2.37
CA GLU A 91 6.50 -16.80 2.68
C GLU A 91 5.83 -15.56 3.28
N PRO A 92 4.58 -15.23 2.91
CA PRO A 92 3.86 -14.13 3.52
C PRO A 92 3.65 -14.40 5.02
N ARG A 93 4.24 -13.56 5.88
CA ARG A 93 4.18 -13.73 7.34
C ARG A 93 2.89 -13.24 7.99
N TYR A 94 2.15 -12.38 7.30
CA TYR A 94 0.95 -11.74 7.83
C TYR A 94 -0.26 -12.08 6.95
N ALA A 95 -1.35 -12.45 7.59
CA ALA A 95 -2.66 -12.58 6.97
C ALA A 95 -3.48 -11.31 7.21
N LEU A 96 -4.14 -10.80 6.18
CA LEU A 96 -5.10 -9.73 6.29
C LEU A 96 -6.33 -10.20 7.07
N VAL A 97 -6.65 -9.46 8.13
CA VAL A 97 -7.91 -9.58 8.85
C VAL A 97 -8.94 -8.61 8.25
N ALA A 98 -8.58 -7.34 8.15
CA ALA A 98 -9.45 -6.29 7.63
C ALA A 98 -8.68 -5.07 7.14
N ILE A 99 -9.30 -4.30 6.23
CA ILE A 99 -8.88 -2.94 5.86
C ILE A 99 -9.94 -2.01 6.46
N ASP A 100 -9.57 -1.28 7.51
CA ASP A 100 -10.43 -0.39 8.29
C ASP A 100 -9.84 1.02 8.23
N LEU A 101 -10.23 1.82 7.23
CA LEU A 101 -9.67 3.16 6.97
C LEU A 101 -9.57 4.00 8.27
N PRO A 102 -8.42 4.63 8.58
CA PRO A 102 -7.20 4.75 7.75
C PRO A 102 -6.15 3.65 8.01
N CYS A 103 -6.55 2.50 8.55
CA CYS A 103 -5.68 1.45 9.05
C CYS A 103 -5.93 0.08 8.39
N VAL A 104 -5.02 -0.85 8.64
CA VAL A 104 -5.17 -2.26 8.32
C VAL A 104 -4.94 -3.09 9.58
N ARG A 105 -5.69 -4.20 9.69
CA ARG A 105 -5.47 -5.22 10.72
C ARG A 105 -4.90 -6.47 10.08
N LEU A 106 -3.78 -6.93 10.63
CA LEU A 106 -2.99 -8.05 10.15
C LEU A 106 -2.82 -9.05 11.28
N ARG A 107 -2.85 -10.34 10.98
CA ARG A 107 -2.60 -11.41 11.94
C ARG A 107 -1.31 -12.15 11.58
N ARG A 108 -0.48 -12.39 12.58
CA ARG A 108 0.64 -13.33 12.53
C ARG A 108 0.52 -14.24 13.74
N ASP A 109 0.49 -15.54 13.51
CA ASP A 109 0.22 -16.54 14.54
C ASP A 109 -1.09 -16.18 15.29
N ASP A 110 -1.05 -16.07 16.61
CA ASP A 110 -2.19 -15.65 17.44
C ASP A 110 -2.26 -14.14 17.73
N ALA A 111 -1.33 -13.35 17.18
CA ALA A 111 -1.26 -11.92 17.42
C ALA A 111 -1.88 -11.10 16.27
N VAL A 112 -2.75 -10.15 16.62
CA VAL A 112 -3.27 -9.14 15.69
C VAL A 112 -2.49 -7.84 15.86
N ARG A 113 -2.02 -7.29 14.74
CA ARG A 113 -1.31 -6.01 14.64
C ARG A 113 -2.13 -5.03 13.79
N THR A 114 -2.05 -3.75 14.15
CA THR A 114 -2.70 -2.67 13.41
C THR A 114 -1.64 -1.71 12.89
N ALA A 115 -1.70 -1.38 11.61
CA ALA A 115 -0.86 -0.35 10.99
C ALA A 115 -1.75 0.70 10.34
N CYS A 116 -1.46 1.98 10.55
CA CYS A 116 -2.29 3.10 10.10
C CYS A 116 -1.50 4.02 9.18
N LEU A 117 -2.20 4.69 8.26
CA LEU A 117 -1.60 5.77 7.50
C LEU A 117 -1.28 6.91 8.48
N HIS A 118 -0.01 7.32 8.51
CA HIS A 118 0.40 8.49 9.25
C HIS A 118 0.25 9.71 8.33
N THR A 119 -0.53 10.71 8.76
CA THR A 119 -0.56 12.01 8.06
C THR A 119 0.62 12.84 8.55
N GLU A 120 1.70 12.87 7.78
CA GLU A 120 2.73 13.90 7.91
C GLU A 120 2.57 14.91 6.78
N ALA A 121 1.37 15.44 6.60
CA ALA A 121 1.17 16.54 5.67
C ALA A 121 1.67 17.86 6.31
N ARG A 122 2.98 18.12 6.22
CA ARG A 122 3.49 19.49 6.20
C ARG A 122 4.01 19.78 4.79
N HIS A 123 3.10 20.30 3.96
CA HIS A 123 3.50 21.20 2.89
C HIS A 123 3.55 22.60 3.51
N ASP A 124 4.76 23.12 3.75
CA ASP A 124 5.01 24.57 3.87
C ASP A 124 5.16 25.15 2.46
#